data_AF-A0AAW2VYM6-F1
#
_entry.id   AF-A0AAW2VYM6-F1
#
_cell.length_a   1.000
_cell.length_b   1.000
_cell.length_c   1.000
_cell.angle_alpha   90.00
_cell.angle_beta   90.00
_cell.angle_gamma   90.00
#
_symmetry.space_group_name_H-M   'P 1'
#
loop_
_entity.id
_entity.type
_entity.pdbx_description
1 polymer ?
#
loop_
_entity_poly.entity_id
_entity_poly.type
_entity_poly.pdbx_seq_one_letter_code
_entity_poly.pdbx_strand_id
1 'polypeptide(L)'
;MLSPHTMYSAFLVFKLADHSSSLEQINAIVRFVKFQSDEEVEGRALTVNLQDVENVVSRGNGWMEVEIGQFHIQEGDEGEVEGRLFKTVNKKEGLIVEGIEFRHKILHGTENMLKKAAVVKEAEESFVGPQGTDGPQET
;
A
#
# COMPACT_ATOMS: atom_id res chain seq x y z
N MET A 1 7.25 -11.78 7.23
CA MET A 1 5.78 -11.67 7.15
C MET A 1 5.41 -10.22 7.43
N LEU A 2 4.48 -9.65 6.66
CA LEU A 2 3.92 -8.33 6.94
C LEU A 2 2.88 -8.45 8.08
N SER A 3 2.68 -7.36 8.81
CA SER A 3 1.76 -7.31 9.95
C SER A 3 0.32 -7.17 9.45
N PRO A 4 -0.64 -7.98 9.95
CA PRO A 4 -2.06 -7.80 9.65
C PRO A 4 -2.59 -6.44 10.08
N HIS A 5 -3.69 -6.01 9.47
CA HIS A 5 -4.37 -4.73 9.78
C HIS A 5 -3.46 -3.51 9.73
N THR A 6 -2.43 -3.57 8.88
CA THR A 6 -1.39 -2.54 8.81
C THR A 6 -1.36 -1.94 7.43
N MET A 7 -1.34 -0.61 7.37
CA MET A 7 -1.09 0.12 6.14
C MET A 7 0.42 0.16 5.88
N TYR A 8 0.83 -0.15 4.66
CA TYR A 8 2.20 -0.05 4.20
C TYR A 8 2.31 0.96 3.08
N SER A 9 3.41 1.70 3.09
CA SER A 9 3.89 2.52 1.97
C SER A 9 5.09 1.84 1.33
N ALA A 10 5.13 1.83 0.00
CA ALA A 10 6.27 1.39 -0.78
C ALA A 10 7.10 2.60 -1.21
N PHE A 11 8.40 2.56 -0.98
CA PHE A 11 9.34 3.60 -1.38
C PHE A 11 10.37 3.04 -2.35
N LEU A 12 10.57 3.72 -3.48
CA LEU A 12 11.73 3.48 -4.34
C LEU A 12 12.92 4.23 -3.77
N VAL A 13 14.06 3.55 -3.62
CA VAL A 13 15.31 4.15 -3.14
C VAL A 13 16.36 4.12 -4.25
N PHE A 14 16.88 5.30 -4.61
CA PHE A 14 17.65 5.45 -5.83
C PHE A 14 18.67 6.60 -5.80
N LYS A 15 19.57 6.61 -6.78
CA LYS A 15 20.44 7.74 -7.15
C LYS A 15 20.30 8.03 -8.64
N LEU A 16 20.60 9.28 -9.00
CA LEU A 16 20.79 9.72 -10.37
C LEU A 16 22.27 10.05 -10.59
N ALA A 17 22.85 9.56 -11.69
CA ALA A 17 24.19 9.94 -12.11
C ALA A 17 24.19 11.36 -12.71
N ASP A 18 25.28 12.10 -12.56
CA ASP A 18 25.42 13.54 -12.88
C ASP A 18 25.13 13.96 -14.35
N HIS A 19 24.76 13.02 -15.23
CA HIS A 19 24.41 13.25 -16.63
C HIS A 19 23.13 12.52 -17.08
N SER A 20 22.24 12.13 -16.15
CA SER A 20 21.01 11.39 -16.46
C SER A 20 19.87 12.28 -17.00
N SER A 21 20.17 13.17 -17.94
CA SER A 21 19.22 14.15 -18.49
C SER A 21 18.02 13.54 -19.24
N SER A 22 17.98 12.21 -19.42
CA SER A 22 16.89 11.48 -20.09
C SER A 22 16.03 10.61 -19.17
N LEU A 23 16.28 10.64 -17.86
CA LEU A 23 15.47 9.98 -16.84
C LEU A 23 14.47 10.95 -16.23
N GLU A 24 13.38 11.17 -16.94
CA GLU A 24 12.30 12.02 -16.47
C GLU A 24 11.25 11.21 -15.70
N GLN A 25 10.84 10.05 -16.22
CA GLN A 25 9.69 9.30 -15.68
C GLN A 25 9.90 7.79 -15.70
N ILE A 26 9.31 7.14 -14.69
CA ILE A 26 9.24 5.69 -14.52
C ILE A 26 7.80 5.27 -14.19
N ASN A 27 7.46 4.02 -14.46
CA ASN A 27 6.20 3.45 -14.02
C ASN A 27 6.44 2.50 -12.85
N ALA A 28 5.62 2.61 -11.82
CA ALA A 28 5.64 1.73 -10.67
C ALA A 28 4.27 1.14 -10.41
N ILE A 29 4.25 -0.09 -9.91
CA ILE A 29 3.03 -0.73 -9.40
C ILE A 29 3.33 -1.32 -8.02
N VAL A 30 2.29 -1.33 -7.19
CA VAL A 30 2.22 -2.13 -5.97
C VAL A 30 0.92 -2.92 -6.03
N ARG A 31 1.00 -4.25 -5.86
CA ARG A 31 -0.17 -5.12 -6.00
C ARG A 31 -0.09 -6.37 -5.15
N PHE A 32 -1.24 -7.02 -4.97
CA PHE A 32 -1.34 -8.39 -4.50
C PHE A 32 -1.38 -9.34 -5.68
N VAL A 33 -0.35 -10.20 -5.80
CA VAL A 33 -0.19 -11.13 -6.93
C VAL A 33 -1.36 -12.11 -7.04
N LYS A 34 -1.93 -12.49 -5.89
CA LYS A 34 -3.05 -13.44 -5.81
C LYS A 34 -4.34 -12.94 -6.46
N PHE A 35 -4.55 -11.63 -6.53
CA PHE A 35 -5.84 -11.04 -6.88
C PHE A 35 -5.82 -10.18 -8.14
N GLN A 36 -4.65 -9.88 -8.71
CA GLN A 36 -4.49 -8.86 -9.75
C GLN A 36 -3.56 -9.34 -10.86
N SER A 37 -4.02 -9.30 -12.12
CA SER A 37 -3.21 -9.69 -13.29
C SER A 37 -2.24 -8.58 -13.71
N ASP A 38 -1.28 -8.90 -14.58
CA ASP A 38 -0.34 -7.91 -15.16
C ASP A 38 -1.09 -6.87 -16.02
N GLU A 39 -2.04 -7.30 -16.86
CA GLU A 39 -2.79 -6.36 -17.70
C GLU A 39 -3.63 -5.38 -16.87
N GLU A 40 -4.27 -5.84 -15.79
CA GLU A 40 -5.11 -5.00 -14.93
C GLU A 40 -4.29 -3.91 -14.22
N VAL A 41 -3.05 -4.22 -13.81
CA VAL A 41 -2.24 -3.30 -13.02
C VAL A 41 -1.42 -2.33 -13.88
N GLU A 42 -1.01 -2.74 -15.08
CA GLU A 42 -0.26 -1.86 -15.98
C GLU A 42 -1.09 -0.65 -16.41
N GLY A 43 -2.40 -0.83 -16.64
CA GLY A 43 -3.32 0.26 -16.98
C GLY A 43 -3.51 1.30 -15.87
N ARG A 44 -3.10 1.00 -14.63
CA ARG A 44 -3.16 1.90 -13.46
C ARG A 44 -1.79 2.16 -12.84
N ALA A 45 -0.71 1.88 -13.57
CA ALA A 45 0.64 2.12 -13.07
C ALA A 45 0.85 3.59 -12.71
N LEU A 46 1.55 3.83 -11.61
CA LEU A 46 1.91 5.16 -11.18
C LEU A 46 3.11 5.66 -11.99
N THR A 47 2.92 6.76 -12.72
CA THR A 47 4.02 7.48 -13.36
C THR A 47 4.70 8.39 -12.34
N VAL A 48 5.95 8.07 -11.99
CA VAL A 48 6.74 8.84 -11.02
C VAL A 48 7.79 9.66 -11.76
N ASN A 49 7.84 10.96 -11.47
CA ASN A 49 8.92 11.83 -11.92
C ASN A 49 10.06 11.81 -10.89
N LEU A 50 11.21 11.27 -11.28
CA LEU A 50 12.36 11.09 -10.38
C LEU A 50 13.12 12.39 -10.07
N GLN A 51 12.76 13.48 -10.73
CA GLN A 51 13.34 14.81 -10.51
C GLN A 51 12.33 15.78 -9.87
N ASP A 52 11.15 15.29 -9.51
CA ASP A 52 10.14 16.10 -8.84
C ASP A 52 10.54 16.37 -7.38
N VAL A 53 11.05 17.57 -7.15
CA VAL A 53 11.57 18.02 -5.85
C VAL A 53 10.50 18.08 -4.75
N GLU A 54 9.21 18.06 -5.08
CA GLU A 54 8.14 18.04 -4.06
C GLU A 54 7.90 16.64 -3.52
N ASN A 55 8.08 15.61 -4.34
CA ASN A 55 7.79 14.21 -4.01
C ASN A 55 9.05 13.37 -3.75
N VAL A 56 10.21 13.81 -4.24
CA VAL A 56 11.50 13.14 -4.06
C VAL A 56 12.23 13.71 -2.84
N VAL A 57 12.51 12.85 -1.88
CA VAL A 57 13.14 13.20 -0.60
C VAL A 57 14.59 12.73 -0.58
N SER A 58 15.50 13.61 -0.19
CA SER A 58 16.92 13.25 0.01
C SER A 58 17.11 12.43 1.29
N ARG A 59 17.85 11.32 1.18
CA ARG A 59 18.33 10.50 2.32
C ARG A 59 19.78 10.80 2.71
N GLY A 60 20.44 11.72 1.99
CA GLY A 60 21.86 12.04 2.15
C GLY A 60 22.78 11.21 1.25
N ASN A 61 24.02 11.68 1.06
CA ASN A 61 25.03 11.05 0.19
C ASN A 61 24.58 10.80 -1.26
N GLY A 62 23.69 11.67 -1.76
CA GLY A 62 23.09 11.57 -3.10
C GLY A 62 21.95 10.57 -3.22
N TRP A 63 21.66 9.77 -2.19
CA TRP A 63 20.49 8.87 -2.19
C TRP A 63 19.21 9.67 -2.03
N MET A 64 18.18 9.22 -2.76
CA MET A 64 16.85 9.79 -2.77
C MET A 64 15.82 8.69 -2.60
N GLU A 65 14.63 9.06 -2.13
CA GLU A 65 13.47 8.20 -2.12
C GLU A 65 12.21 8.91 -2.59
N VAL A 66 11.28 8.12 -3.11
CA VAL A 66 9.95 8.58 -3.53
C VAL A 66 8.94 7.49 -3.22
N GLU A 67 7.76 7.88 -2.73
CA GLU A 67 6.66 6.94 -2.48
C GLU A 67 6.06 6.48 -3.82
N ILE A 68 5.95 5.17 -4.02
CA ILE A 68 5.50 4.56 -5.28
C ILE A 68 4.16 3.82 -5.15
N GLY A 69 3.58 3.76 -3.95
CA GLY A 69 2.28 3.16 -3.72
C GLY A 69 2.03 2.83 -2.25
N GLN A 70 0.77 2.53 -1.96
CA GLN A 70 0.31 2.11 -0.63
C GLN A 70 -0.59 0.89 -0.77
N PHE A 71 -0.58 0.04 0.25
CA PHE A 71 -1.45 -1.12 0.34
C PHE A 71 -1.74 -1.44 1.80
N HIS A 72 -2.90 -2.03 2.05
CA HIS A 72 -3.34 -2.41 3.38
C HIS A 72 -3.35 -3.93 3.48
N ILE A 73 -2.71 -4.46 4.52
CA ILE A 73 -2.77 -5.89 4.82
C ILE A 73 -4.04 -6.18 5.62
N GLN A 74 -4.94 -7.02 5.11
CA GLN A 74 -6.13 -7.48 5.84
C GLN A 74 -5.85 -8.73 6.68
N GLU A 75 -6.89 -9.24 7.36
CA GLU A 75 -6.83 -10.51 8.07
C GLU A 75 -6.86 -11.68 7.07
N GLY A 76 -6.02 -12.68 7.31
CA GLY A 76 -5.91 -13.88 6.47
C GLY A 76 -4.71 -13.86 5.51
N ASP A 77 -4.69 -14.82 4.60
CA ASP A 77 -3.63 -14.95 3.60
C ASP A 77 -4.01 -14.18 2.31
N GLU A 78 -3.48 -12.96 2.19
CA GLU A 78 -3.57 -12.14 0.98
C GLU A 78 -2.51 -12.50 -0.08
N GLY A 79 -1.65 -13.49 0.20
CA GLY A 79 -0.57 -13.90 -0.67
C GLY A 79 0.57 -12.89 -0.73
N GLU A 80 1.27 -12.85 -1.86
CA GLU A 80 2.45 -12.04 -2.05
C GLU A 80 2.11 -10.62 -2.51
N VAL A 81 2.83 -9.65 -1.95
CA VAL A 81 2.82 -8.26 -2.43
C VAL A 81 4.01 -8.04 -3.34
N GLU A 82 3.75 -7.56 -4.55
CA GLU A 82 4.77 -7.18 -5.52
C GLU A 82 4.86 -5.66 -5.62
N GLY A 83 6.07 -5.14 -5.43
CA GLY A 83 6.45 -3.81 -5.90
C GLY A 83 7.29 -3.96 -7.17
N ARG A 84 6.86 -3.37 -8.29
CA ARG A 84 7.56 -3.49 -9.58
C ARG A 84 7.82 -2.12 -10.18
N LEU A 85 9.03 -1.96 -10.70
CA LEU A 85 9.51 -0.77 -11.40
C LEU A 85 9.80 -1.10 -12.88
N PHE A 86 9.14 -0.40 -13.80
CA PHE A 86 9.35 -0.55 -15.23
C PHE A 86 9.33 0.81 -15.95
N LYS A 87 9.72 0.84 -17.22
CA LYS A 87 9.87 2.09 -17.97
C LYS A 87 9.06 2.03 -19.26
N THR A 88 8.48 3.16 -19.63
CA THR A 88 7.58 3.27 -20.78
C THR A 88 8.24 3.76 -22.06
N VAL A 89 9.34 4.54 -22.00
CA VAL A 89 9.83 5.26 -23.20
C VAL A 89 11.35 5.43 -23.36
N ASN A 90 12.10 5.82 -22.33
CA ASN A 90 13.53 6.20 -22.50
C ASN A 90 14.53 5.15 -21.99
N LYS A 91 15.82 5.24 -22.34
CA LYS A 91 16.88 4.38 -21.75
C LYS A 91 17.05 4.67 -20.24
N LYS A 92 17.30 3.64 -19.42
CA LYS A 92 17.55 3.79 -17.96
C LYS A 92 19.00 4.20 -17.67
N GLU A 93 19.52 5.18 -18.40
CA GLU A 93 20.91 5.60 -18.24
C GLU A 93 21.06 6.52 -17.03
N GLY A 94 21.81 6.09 -16.02
CA GLY A 94 22.10 6.88 -14.82
C GLY A 94 21.16 6.67 -13.64
N LEU A 95 20.18 5.75 -13.73
CA LEU A 95 19.40 5.33 -12.56
C LEU A 95 20.14 4.22 -11.83
N ILE A 96 20.50 4.47 -10.57
CA ILE A 96 21.03 3.45 -9.67
C ILE A 96 19.94 3.16 -8.65
N VAL A 97 19.51 1.90 -8.53
CA VAL A 97 18.45 1.49 -7.60
C VAL A 97 19.05 0.69 -6.46
N GLU A 98 18.76 1.09 -5.22
CA GLU A 98 19.06 0.27 -4.04
C GLU A 98 17.98 -0.79 -3.84
N GLY A 99 16.71 -0.40 -3.96
CA GLY A 99 15.59 -1.32 -3.89
C GLY A 99 14.24 -0.63 -3.70
N ILE A 100 13.24 -1.45 -3.36
CA ILE A 100 11.93 -1.02 -2.91
C ILE A 100 11.79 -1.38 -1.43
N GLU A 101 11.45 -0.39 -0.60
CA GLU A 101 11.24 -0.57 0.83
C GLU A 101 9.75 -0.50 1.17
N PHE A 102 9.23 -1.51 1.86
CA PHE A 102 7.88 -1.46 2.45
C PHE A 102 7.96 -1.04 3.91
N ARG A 103 7.29 0.06 4.25
CA ARG A 103 7.33 0.65 5.59
C ARG A 103 5.92 0.77 6.16
N HIS A 104 5.79 0.55 7.47
CA HIS A 104 4.53 0.78 8.17
C HIS A 104 4.16 2.26 8.06
N LYS A 105 2.94 2.54 7.62
CA LYS A 105 2.37 3.87 7.66
C LYS A 105 1.58 4.00 8.96
N ILE A 106 2.16 4.70 9.93
CA ILE A 106 1.46 5.00 11.19
C ILE A 106 0.34 6.00 10.88
N LEU A 107 -0.89 5.49 10.76
CA LEU A 107 -2.09 6.31 10.63
C LEU A 107 -2.37 6.98 11.98
N HIS A 108 -1.85 8.19 12.18
CA HIS A 108 -1.95 9.01 13.41
C HIS A 108 -3.38 9.39 13.88
N GLY A 109 -4.43 8.73 13.39
CA GLY A 109 -5.82 8.95 13.82
C GLY A 109 -6.67 7.69 13.97
N THR A 110 -6.12 6.49 13.75
CA THR A 110 -6.93 5.25 13.68
C THR A 110 -7.03 4.49 14.98
N GLU A 111 -6.15 4.67 15.96
CA GLU A 111 -6.29 3.98 17.25
C GLU A 111 -7.64 4.27 17.92
N ASN A 112 -8.13 5.51 17.86
CA ASN A 112 -9.44 5.87 18.38
C ASN A 112 -10.60 5.33 17.52
N MET A 113 -10.41 5.15 16.21
CA MET A 113 -11.45 4.55 15.34
C MET A 113 -11.49 3.03 15.46
N LEU A 114 -10.34 2.36 15.56
CA LEU A 114 -10.25 0.92 15.78
C LEU A 114 -10.76 0.53 17.17
N LYS A 115 -10.43 1.31 18.22
CA LYS A 115 -11.03 1.15 19.55
C LYS A 115 -12.55 1.37 19.53
N LYS A 116 -13.04 2.38 18.80
CA LYS A 116 -14.49 2.59 18.64
C LYS A 116 -15.17 1.46 17.88
N ALA A 117 -14.58 0.97 16.80
CA ALA A 117 -15.12 -0.12 15.99
C ALA A 117 -15.17 -1.45 16.76
N ALA A 118 -14.16 -1.75 17.58
CA ALA A 118 -14.16 -2.93 18.45
C ALA A 118 -15.29 -2.88 19.49
N VAL A 119 -15.49 -1.71 20.14
CA VAL A 119 -16.59 -1.52 21.09
C VAL A 119 -17.97 -1.67 20.44
N VAL A 120 -18.14 -1.21 19.19
CA VAL A 120 -19.40 -1.39 18.44
C VAL A 120 -19.64 -2.87 18.14
N LYS A 121 -18.61 -3.62 17.73
CA LYS A 121 -18.71 -5.06 17.46
C LYS A 121 -19.09 -5.86 18.72
N GLU A 122 -18.50 -5.56 19.86
CA GLU A 122 -18.85 -6.18 21.15
C GLU A 122 -20.29 -5.84 21.59
N ALA A 123 -20.75 -4.62 21.32
CA ALA A 123 -22.12 -4.20 21.65
C ALA A 123 -23.17 -4.95 20.79
N GLU A 124 -22.89 -5.17 19.50
CA GLU A 124 -23.78 -5.92 18.60
C GLU A 124 -23.84 -7.42 18.95
N GLU A 125 -22.71 -8.03 19.34
CA GLU A 125 -22.67 -9.43 19.76
C GLU A 125 -23.31 -9.67 21.13
N SER A 126 -23.37 -8.65 21.99
CA SER A 126 -24.03 -8.72 23.30
C SER A 126 -25.56 -8.59 23.24
N PHE A 127 -26.12 -8.15 22.10
CA PHE A 127 -27.56 -8.00 21.93
C PHE A 127 -28.21 -9.34 21.57
N VAL A 128 -28.37 -10.21 22.57
CA VAL A 128 -29.30 -11.34 22.47
C VAL A 128 -30.72 -10.77 22.49
N GLY A 129 -31.32 -10.66 21.30
CA GLY A 129 -32.71 -10.26 21.16
C GLY A 129 -33.65 -11.15 21.99
N PRO A 130 -34.81 -10.63 22.44
CA PRO A 130 -35.72 -11.39 23.27
C PRO A 130 -36.18 -12.65 22.52
N GLN A 131 -35.90 -13.82 23.13
CA GLN A 131 -36.40 -15.11 22.67
C GLN A 131 -37.93 -15.06 22.71
N GLY A 132 -38.54 -15.04 21.52
CA GLY A 132 -39.99 -15.14 21.38
C GLY A 132 -40.45 -16.47 21.95
N THR A 133 -41.09 -16.45 23.12
CA THR A 133 -41.82 -17.62 23.63
C THR A 133 -43.10 -17.73 22.83
N ASP A 134 -43.10 -18.65 21.86
CA ASP A 134 -44.32 -19.19 21.28
C ASP A 134 -45.09 -19.93 22.39
N GLY A 135 -46.27 -19.43 22.73
CA GLY A 135 -47.22 -20.14 23.57
C GLY A 135 -48.35 -20.66 22.70
N PRO A 136 -48.63 -21.98 22.66
CA PRO A 136 -49.75 -22.49 21.90
C PRO A 136 -51.04 -22.17 22.67
N GLN A 137 -52.06 -21.69 21.96
CA GLN A 137 -53.44 -21.75 22.45
C GLN A 137 -54.21 -22.67 21.50
N GLU A 138 -54.34 -23.92 21.93
CA GLU A 138 -55.28 -24.90 21.40
C GLU A 138 -56.72 -24.51 21.76
N THR A 139 -57.62 -24.80 20.81
CA THR A 139 -59.11 -24.86 20.82
C THR A 139 -59.92 -23.60 21.08
#